data_AF-A0A925IID7-F1
#
_entry.id   AF-A0A925IID7-F1
#
_cell.length_a   1.000
_cell.length_b   1.000
_cell.length_c   1.000
_cell.angle_alpha   90.00
_cell.angle_beta   90.00
_cell.angle_gamma   90.00
#
_symmetry.space_group_name_H-M   'P 1'
#
loop_
_entity.id
_entity.type
_entity.pdbx_description
1 polymer ?
#
loop_
_entity_poly.entity_id
_entity_poly.type
_entity_poly.pdbx_seq_one_letter_code
_entity_poly.pdbx_strand_id
1 'polypeptide(L)' 'MSETTTTAPVLTAKDFATDQEVRWCPGCGDYSILAQVQKVMPTLGLAREN' A
#
# COMPACT_ATOMS: atom_id res chain seq x y z
N MET A 1 14.02 -23.46 -2.33
CA MET A 1 13.59 -22.06 -2.18
C MET A 1 12.42 -22.07 -1.23
N SER A 2 12.58 -21.45 -0.06
CA SER A 2 11.69 -21.64 1.09
C SER A 2 10.40 -20.87 0.90
N GLU A 3 9.29 -21.60 0.70
CA GLU A 3 7.94 -21.05 0.82
C GLU A 3 7.55 -21.09 2.30
N THR A 4 7.72 -19.97 3.01
CA THR A 4 7.04 -19.72 4.28
C THR A 4 5.65 -19.19 3.99
N THR A 5 4.66 -20.09 3.96
CA THR A 5 3.23 -19.75 4.00
C THR A 5 2.89 -19.24 5.39
N THR A 6 3.22 -17.98 5.68
CA THR A 6 2.68 -17.25 6.83
C THR A 6 1.35 -16.67 6.39
N THR A 7 0.25 -17.07 7.03
CA THR A 7 -1.08 -16.46 6.89
C THR A 7 -0.95 -14.95 7.09
N ALA A 8 -0.83 -14.20 6.00
CA ALA A 8 -0.68 -12.76 6.04
C ALA A 8 -1.96 -12.16 6.65
N PRO A 9 -1.85 -11.20 7.60
CA PRO A 9 -3.02 -10.51 8.11
C PRO A 9 -3.77 -9.84 6.95
N VAL A 10 -5.10 -9.75 7.07
CA VAL A 10 -5.91 -9.04 6.07
C VAL A 10 -5.51 -7.57 6.09
N LEU A 11 -4.71 -7.16 5.12
CA LEU A 11 -4.28 -5.78 4.95
C LEU A 11 -5.41 -4.96 4.33
N THR A 12 -5.43 -3.67 4.63
CA THR A 12 -6.37 -2.68 4.11
C THR A 12 -5.62 -1.52 3.47
N ALA A 13 -6.30 -0.71 2.66
CA ALA A 13 -5.68 0.47 2.05
C ALA A 13 -5.13 1.46 3.09
N LYS A 14 -5.72 1.49 4.29
CA LYS A 14 -5.25 2.34 5.40
C LYS A 14 -3.89 1.90 5.93
N ASP A 15 -3.58 0.61 5.87
CA ASP A 15 -2.27 0.13 6.28
C ASP A 15 -1.21 0.75 5.38
N PHE A 16 -1.44 0.86 4.08
CA PHE A 16 -0.48 1.42 3.12
C PHE A 16 -0.48 2.97 3.05
N ALA A 17 -1.27 3.65 3.88
CA ALA A 17 -1.24 5.10 3.97
C ALA A 17 -0.07 5.59 4.82
N THR A 18 0.48 6.76 4.46
CA THR A 18 1.51 7.44 5.27
C THR A 18 0.86 8.53 6.11
N ASP A 19 1.35 8.67 7.34
CA ASP A 19 1.04 9.74 8.28
C ASP A 19 1.73 11.08 7.93
N GLN A 20 2.62 11.08 6.93
CA GLN A 20 3.24 12.29 6.42
C GLN A 20 2.30 13.05 5.46
N GLU A 21 2.29 14.38 5.56
CA GLU A 21 1.54 15.22 4.64
C GLU A 21 2.14 15.16 3.22
N VAL A 22 1.29 14.83 2.25
CA VAL A 22 1.70 14.77 0.83
C VAL A 22 1.71 16.17 0.24
N ARG A 23 2.91 16.76 0.13
CA ARG A 23 3.15 18.15 -0.34
C ARG A 23 3.23 18.29 -1.87
N TRP A 24 2.50 17.45 -2.62
CA TRP A 24 2.47 17.54 -4.08
C TRP A 24 1.61 18.73 -4.55
N CYS A 25 1.80 19.18 -5.79
CA CYS A 25 1.00 20.28 -6.32
C CYS A 25 -0.46 19.85 -6.51
N PRO A 26 -1.44 20.72 -6.23
CA PRO A 26 -2.85 20.40 -6.41
C PRO A 26 -3.12 20.07 -7.89
N GLY A 27 -3.68 18.89 -8.14
CA GLY A 27 -3.88 18.36 -9.50
C GLY A 27 -2.71 17.53 -10.05
N CYS A 28 -1.65 17.30 -9.26
CA CYS A 28 -0.61 16.34 -9.65
C CYS A 28 -1.20 14.93 -9.78
N GLY A 29 -0.89 14.26 -10.89
CA GLY A 29 -1.31 12.87 -11.13
C GLY A 29 -0.76 11.89 -10.09
N ASP A 30 0.29 12.26 -9.37
CA ASP A 30 0.90 11.45 -8.31
C ASP A 30 -0.10 11.08 -7.21
N TYR A 31 -1.06 11.96 -6.89
CA TYR A 31 -2.13 11.65 -5.94
C TYR A 31 -2.97 10.44 -6.40
N SER A 32 -3.21 10.35 -7.71
CA SER A 32 -3.95 9.23 -8.28
C SER A 32 -3.11 7.95 -8.22
N ILE A 33 -1.81 8.04 -8.53
CA ILE A 33 -0.89 6.89 -8.44
C ILE A 33 -0.85 6.36 -7.00
N LEU A 34 -0.65 7.23 -6.02
CA LEU A 34 -0.61 6.87 -4.60
C LEU A 34 -1.89 6.15 -4.15
N ALA A 35 -3.06 6.69 -4.52
CA ALA A 35 -4.34 6.09 -4.19
C ALA A 35 -4.52 4.70 -4.82
N GLN A 36 -4.07 4.50 -6.08
CA GLN A 36 -4.13 3.18 -6.73
C GLN A 36 -3.19 2.19 -6.06
N VAL A 37 -1.96 2.58 -5.73
CA VAL A 37 -1.00 1.70 -5.04
C VAL A 37 -1.55 1.24 -3.70
N GLN A 38 -2.10 2.16 -2.90
CA GLN A 38 -2.72 1.82 -1.60
C GLN A 38 -3.93 0.89 -1.75
N LYS A 39 -4.68 0.98 -2.86
CA LYS A 39 -5.84 0.13 -3.14
C LYS A 39 -5.44 -1.27 -3.60
N VAL A 40 -4.39 -1.38 -4.41
CA VAL A 40 -3.97 -2.65 -5.04
C VAL A 40 -3.06 -3.46 -4.12
N MET A 41 -2.16 -2.84 -3.35
CA MET A 41 -1.24 -3.57 -2.45
C MET A 41 -1.91 -4.59 -1.52
N PRO A 42 -3.05 -4.29 -0.86
CA PRO A 42 -3.78 -5.26 -0.04
C PRO A 42 -4.25 -6.51 -0.80
N THR A 43 -4.47 -6.41 -2.11
CA THR A 43 -5.05 -7.50 -2.92
C THR A 43 -4.00 -8.48 -3.42
N LEU A 44 -2.71 -8.19 -3.26
CA LEU A 44 -1.63 -9.10 -3.69
C LEU A 44 -1.43 -10.29 -2.74
N GLY A 45 -2.00 -10.26 -1.53
CA GLY A 45 -1.85 -11.34 -0.55
C GLY A 45 -0.42 -11.50 -0.01
N LEU A 46 0.41 -10.49 -0.19
CA LEU A 46 1.79 -10.44 0.31
C LEU A 46 1.82 -9.83 1.71
N ALA A 47 2.73 -10.32 2.56
CA ALA A 47 3.01 -9.67 3.83
C ALA A 47 3.70 -8.32 3.58
N ARG A 48 3.37 -7.32 4.39
CA ARG A 48 4.03 -6.01 4.33
C ARG A 48 5.35 -6.04 5.09
N GLU A 49 6.41 -5.51 4.48
CA GLU A 49 7.71 -5.24 5.12
C GLU A 49 7.78 -3.82 5.73
N ASN A 50 8.56 -3.66 6.80
CA ASN A 50 8.78 -2.40 7.53
C ASN A 50 10.09 -1.73 7.11
#